data_AF-A0A973JW08-F1
#
_entry.id   AF-A0A973JW08-F1
#
_cell.length_a   1.000
_cell.length_b   1.000
_cell.length_c   1.000
_cell.angle_alpha   90.00
_cell.angle_beta   90.00
_cell.angle_gamma   90.00
#
_symmetry.space_group_name_H-M   'P 1'
#
loop_
_entity.id
_entity.type
_entity.pdbx_description
1 polymer ?
#
loop_
_entity_poly.entity_id
_entity_poly.type
_entity_poly.pdbx_seq_one_letter_code
_entity_poly.pdbx_strand_id
1 'polypeptide(L)' 'VTGESVTIGRRRYPVKQVGEVVTRQDRRDFTGGEVIRAMSRLGFTCHAGPDAAPVRVPAPLPTSWALLGAAAVDE' A
#
# COMPACT_ATOMS: atom_id res chain seq x y z
N VAL A 1 -2.56 -15.85 3.24
CA VAL A 1 -1.22 -15.25 2.97
C VAL A 1 -0.95 -14.28 4.10
N THR A 2 0.18 -14.43 4.80
CA THR A 2 0.52 -13.69 6.03
C THR A 2 1.32 -12.41 5.79
N GLY A 3 1.69 -12.11 4.55
CA GLY A 3 2.43 -10.91 4.16
C GLY A 3 1.88 -10.31 2.87
N GLU A 4 2.69 -9.46 2.23
CA GLU A 4 2.37 -8.84 0.94
C GLU A 4 1.97 -9.88 -0.11
N SER A 5 0.89 -9.60 -0.86
CA SER A 5 0.34 -10.54 -1.84
C SER A 5 -0.15 -9.87 -3.11
N VAL A 6 -0.15 -10.60 -4.23
CA VAL A 6 -0.69 -10.17 -5.51
C VAL A 6 -1.84 -11.09 -5.92
N THR A 7 -2.88 -10.51 -6.53
CA THR A 7 -4.03 -11.27 -7.04
C THR A 7 -3.76 -11.68 -8.48
N ILE A 8 -3.76 -12.99 -8.74
CA ILE A 8 -3.60 -13.57 -10.08
C ILE A 8 -4.82 -14.46 -10.34
N GLY A 9 -5.60 -14.13 -11.36
CA GLY A 9 -6.91 -14.73 -11.58
C GLY A 9 -7.82 -14.50 -10.37
N ARG A 10 -8.22 -15.60 -9.69
CA ARG A 10 -9.09 -15.57 -8.50
C ARG A 10 -8.35 -15.85 -7.19
N ARG A 11 -7.02 -15.93 -7.21
CA ARG A 11 -6.20 -16.37 -6.06
C ARG A 11 -5.18 -15.30 -5.68
N ARG A 12 -4.80 -15.29 -4.40
CA ARG A 12 -3.73 -14.43 -3.88
C ARG A 12 -2.46 -15.25 -3.66
N TYR A 13 -1.34 -14.71 -4.12
CA TYR A 13 -0.03 -15.33 -4.00
C TYR A 13 0.96 -14.39 -3.30
N PRO A 14 1.91 -14.91 -2.50
CA PRO A 14 2.95 -14.08 -1.89
C PRO A 14 3.78 -13.36 -2.95
N VAL A 15 4.03 -12.07 -2.79
CA VAL A 15 4.76 -11.27 -3.79
C VAL A 15 6.16 -11.84 -4.05
N LYS A 16 6.86 -12.29 -3.01
CA LYS A 16 8.21 -12.85 -3.18
C LYS A 16 8.23 -14.17 -3.95
N GLN A 17 7.17 -14.98 -3.83
CA GLN A 17 7.01 -16.20 -4.62
C GLN A 17 6.73 -15.88 -6.09
N VAL A 18 5.89 -14.87 -6.35
CA VAL A 18 5.60 -14.45 -7.73
C VAL A 18 6.84 -13.85 -8.39
N GLY A 19 7.62 -13.04 -7.65
CA GLY A 19 8.90 -12.51 -8.14
C GLY A 19 9.83 -13.61 -8.64
N GLU A 20 10.06 -14.64 -7.81
CA GLU A 20 10.92 -15.79 -8.16
C GLU A 20 10.42 -16.50 -9.42
N VAL A 21 9.12 -16.75 -9.55
CA VAL A 21 8.56 -17.44 -10.72
C VAL A 21 8.69 -16.62 -12.00
N VAL A 22 8.50 -15.31 -11.92
CA VAL A 22 8.52 -14.42 -13.10
C VAL A 22 9.94 -14.13 -13.55
N THR A 23 10.86 -13.86 -12.63
CA THR A 23 12.25 -13.49 -12.97
C THR A 23 13.18 -14.70 -13.05
N ARG A 24 12.78 -15.84 -12.46
CA ARG A 24 13.64 -17.02 -12.24
C ARG A 24 14.88 -16.74 -11.39
N GLN A 25 14.85 -15.69 -10.56
CA GLN A 25 15.92 -15.31 -9.63
C GLN A 25 15.62 -15.80 -8.22
N ASP A 26 16.65 -15.89 -7.37
CA ASP A 26 16.44 -16.23 -5.96
C ASP A 26 15.65 -15.12 -5.27
N ARG A 27 14.82 -15.48 -4.28
CA ARG A 27 14.04 -14.51 -3.52
C ARG A 27 14.92 -13.49 -2.80
N ARG A 28 16.21 -13.74 -2.58
CA ARG A 28 17.17 -12.82 -1.94
C ARG A 28 17.66 -11.72 -2.86
N ASP A 29 17.54 -11.90 -4.18
CA ASP A 29 18.04 -10.94 -5.16
C ASP A 29 17.11 -9.73 -5.35
N PHE A 30 15.89 -9.78 -4.80
CA PHE A 30 14.90 -8.71 -4.92
C PHE A 30 14.05 -8.52 -3.65
N THR A 31 13.44 -7.35 -3.54
CA THR A 31 12.54 -6.97 -2.44
C THR A 31 11.07 -7.17 -2.81
N GLY A 32 10.20 -7.31 -1.79
CA GLY A 32 8.75 -7.35 -2.01
C GLY A 32 8.22 -6.09 -2.69
N GLY A 33 8.74 -4.91 -2.29
CA GLY A 33 8.38 -3.62 -2.87
C GLY A 33 8.70 -3.50 -4.36
N GLU A 34 9.84 -4.03 -4.83
CA GLU A 34 10.17 -4.05 -6.26
C GLU A 34 9.18 -4.89 -7.06
N VAL A 35 8.82 -6.07 -6.55
CA VAL A 35 7.83 -6.93 -7.20
C VAL A 35 6.45 -6.27 -7.20
N ILE A 36 6.03 -5.64 -6.09
CA ILE A 36 4.76 -4.89 -6.03
C ILE A 36 4.74 -3.77 -7.06
N ARG A 37 5.83 -3.01 -7.19
CA ARG A 37 5.96 -1.92 -8.15
C ARG A 37 5.85 -2.43 -9.58
N ALA A 38 6.52 -3.54 -9.89
CA ALA A 38 6.45 -4.18 -11.20
C ALA A 38 5.03 -4.69 -11.51
N MET A 39 4.43 -5.43 -10.58
CA MET A 39 3.10 -6.02 -10.76
C MET A 39 2.01 -4.95 -10.85
N SER A 40 2.09 -3.88 -10.06
CA SER A 40 1.17 -2.74 -10.14
C SER A 40 1.27 -2.02 -11.49
N ARG A 41 2.49 -1.88 -12.03
CA ARG A 41 2.70 -1.30 -13.38
C ARG A 41 2.14 -2.17 -14.50
N LEU A 42 2.11 -3.48 -14.31
CA LEU A 42 1.48 -4.44 -15.21
C LEU A 42 -0.05 -4.51 -15.04
N GLY A 43 -0.62 -3.79 -14.06
CA GLY A 43 -2.06 -3.73 -13.82
C GLY A 43 -2.58 -4.78 -12.82
N PHE A 44 -1.72 -5.50 -12.12
CA PHE A 44 -2.14 -6.44 -11.09
C PHE A 44 -2.47 -5.74 -9.76
N THR A 45 -3.49 -6.23 -9.08
CA THR A 45 -3.84 -5.77 -7.74
C THR A 45 -2.93 -6.40 -6.70
N CYS A 46 -2.12 -5.56 -6.03
CA CYS A 46 -1.28 -5.93 -4.89
C CYS A 46 -1.95 -5.54 -3.57
N HIS A 47 -1.69 -6.31 -2.51
CA HIS A 47 -2.23 -6.13 -1.16
C HIS A 47 -1.06 -6.10 -0.18
N ALA A 48 -1.07 -5.11 0.71
CA ALA A 48 -0.10 -5.05 1.80
C ALA A 48 -0.35 -6.20 2.81
N GLY A 49 0.70 -6.61 3.52
CA GLY A 49 0.57 -7.58 4.61
C GLY A 49 -0.24 -7.03 5.79
N PRO A 50 -0.81 -7.90 6.64
CA PRO A 50 -1.62 -7.49 7.79
C PRO A 50 -0.85 -6.62 8.82
N ASP A 51 0.48 -6.67 8.83
CA ASP A 51 1.33 -5.86 9.71
C ASP A 51 1.74 -4.50 9.09
N ALA A 52 1.40 -4.25 7.82
CA ALA A 52 1.62 -2.95 7.21
C ALA A 52 0.59 -1.97 7.79
N ALA A 53 0.89 -1.41 8.96
CA ALA A 53 0.14 -0.31 9.52
C ALA A 53 0.02 0.78 8.43
N PRO A 54 -1.20 1.25 8.11
CA PRO A 54 -1.36 2.30 7.13
C PRO A 54 -0.53 3.50 7.60
N VAL A 55 0.43 3.94 6.77
CA VAL A 55 1.15 5.19 7.00
C VAL A 55 0.09 6.29 6.98
N ARG A 56 -0.28 6.75 8.18
CA ARG A 56 -1.23 7.85 8.34
C ARG A 56 -0.57 9.09 7.78
N VAL A 57 -0.87 9.41 6.53
CA VAL A 57 -0.54 10.70 5.95
C VAL A 57 -1.24 11.74 6.83
N PRO A 58 -0.53 12.72 7.39
CA PRO A 58 -1.17 13.78 8.15
C PRO A 58 -2.23 14.42 7.26
N ALA A 59 -3.47 14.46 7.73
CA ALA A 59 -4.51 15.21 7.05
C ALA A 59 -4.04 16.67 6.90
N PRO A 60 -4.35 17.36 5.78
CA PRO A 60 -4.05 18.77 5.64
C PRO A 60 -4.56 19.53 6.87
N LEU A 61 -3.67 20.32 7.49
CA LEU A 61 -4.01 21.14 8.64
C LEU A 61 -5.24 22.01 8.29
N PRO A 62 -6.26 22.08 9.15
CA PRO A 62 -7.44 22.90 8.87
C PRO A 62 -7.01 24.35 8.67
N THR A 63 -7.54 24.99 7.62
CA THR A 63 -7.27 26.40 7.31
C THR A 63 -7.73 27.25 8.49
N SER A 64 -6.83 28.10 9.00
CA SER A 64 -7.04 28.96 10.18
C SER A 64 -8.32 29.80 10.13
N TRP A 65 -8.79 30.17 8.94
CA TRP A 65 -10.07 30.86 8.74
C TRP A 65 -11.27 30.07 9.30
N ALA A 66 -11.27 28.74 9.14
CA ALA A 66 -12.37 27.90 9.62
C ALA A 66 -12.49 27.90 11.15
N LEU A 67 -11.40 28.20 11.87
CA LEU A 67 -11.40 28.30 13.33
C LEU A 67 -11.91 29.66 13.82
N LEU A 68 -11.84 30.72 13.00
CA LEU A 68 -12.29 32.06 13.38
C LEU A 68 -13.83 32.18 13.41
N GLY A 69 -14.55 31.40 12.61
CA GLY A 69 -16.02 31.45 12.54
C GLY A 69 -16.74 30.75 13.70
N ALA A 70 -16.04 29.93 14.50
CA ALA A 70 -16.64 29.14 15.58
C ALA A 70 -16.74 29.91 16.91
N ALA A 71 -16.06 31.04 17.06
CA ALA A 71 -16.04 31.84 18.30
C ALA A 71 -17.09 32.96 18.33
N ALA A 72 -17.95 33.09 17.30
CA ALA A 72 -18.86 34.22 17.13
C ALA A 72 -20.35 33.90 17.34
N VAL A 73 -20.69 32.76 17.95
CA VAL A 73 -22.07 32.43 18.31
C VAL A 73 -22.18 32.07 19.80
N ASP A 74 -22.24 33.09 20.64
CA ASP A 74 -22.98 33.05 21.91
C ASP A 74 -23.43 34.48 22.23
N GLU A 75 -24.76 34.68 22.28
CA GLU A 75 -25.46 35.90 22.68
C GLU A 75 -25.76 35.86 24.18
#